data_AF-A0A9D8NK49-F1
#
_entry.id   AF-A0A9D8NK49-F1
#
_cell.length_a   1.000
_cell.length_b   1.000
_cell.length_c   1.000
_cell.angle_alpha   90.00
_cell.angle_beta   90.00
_cell.angle_gamma   90.00
#
_symmetry.space_group_name_H-M   'P 1'
#
loop_
_entity.id
_entity.type
_entity.pdbx_description
1 polymer ?
#
loop_
_entity_poly.entity_id
_entity_poly.type
_entity_poly.pdbx_seq_one_letter_code
_entity_poly.pdbx_strand_id
1 'polypeptide(L)'
;MRSPGASDAAFSGLALRLYAAQSHANPPYRRLGGQRGLPASGVASWRDIPAVPACAFREFEFSCLEPADRTAVFHSSGTTGATPSRHFHGRDSLALYDDSAWHWFEGCVRPAERSRLFILTPPPAAAPHSSLVRMFDTVRRKLSAGDACFHGRADSAGAWHLDLEPLADSLAASAAAELPALVLGTAFSFVHLLDGLAGAGRRVALAPGSRVMETGGYKGRSRELAPGRLHEIMTRQLGVAPRDIVREYGMSELSSQAYGGAAGGGFRFPPWARALVVSPETGREVAEGETGLLRVVDLANVWSVMAIQTEDLAVRRGSGFELVGRAAPAEPRGCSLMAA
;
A
#
# COMPACT_ATOMS: atom_id res chain seq x y z
N MET A 1 -7.13 -17.88 8.45
CA MET A 1 -7.29 -17.01 7.27
C MET A 1 -7.07 -17.76 5.94
N ARG A 2 -7.64 -18.97 5.74
CA ARG A 2 -7.38 -19.81 4.55
C ARG A 2 -8.62 -20.22 3.73
N SER A 3 -9.77 -19.57 3.91
CA SER A 3 -10.95 -19.85 3.06
C SER A 3 -10.99 -18.89 1.87
N PRO A 4 -10.88 -19.39 0.62
CA PRO A 4 -11.20 -18.60 -0.55
C PRO A 4 -12.70 -18.33 -0.52
N GLY A 5 -13.08 -17.07 -0.25
CA GLY A 5 -14.47 -16.64 -0.14
C GLY A 5 -15.02 -16.67 1.28
N ALA A 6 -14.54 -15.76 2.14
CA ALA A 6 -15.43 -15.28 3.19
C ALA A 6 -16.66 -14.69 2.50
N SER A 7 -17.84 -15.27 2.72
CA SER A 7 -19.09 -14.74 2.17
C SER A 7 -19.25 -13.27 2.58
N ASP A 8 -19.96 -12.48 1.77
CA ASP A 8 -20.25 -11.07 2.12
C ASP A 8 -20.86 -10.96 3.52
N ALA A 9 -21.68 -11.94 3.91
CA ALA A 9 -22.25 -12.06 5.25
C ALA A 9 -21.18 -12.24 6.36
N ALA A 10 -20.16 -13.08 6.14
CA ALA A 10 -19.08 -13.28 7.12
C ALA A 10 -18.22 -12.02 7.27
N PHE A 11 -17.89 -11.36 6.15
CA PHE A 11 -17.19 -10.07 6.16
C PHE A 11 -18.02 -9.02 6.90
N SER A 12 -19.31 -8.88 6.56
CA SER A 12 -20.21 -7.91 7.18
C SER A 12 -20.32 -8.12 8.69
N GLY A 13 -20.52 -9.36 9.14
CA GLY A 13 -20.61 -9.66 10.57
C GLY A 13 -19.33 -9.32 11.34
N LEU A 14 -18.16 -9.54 10.74
CA LEU A 14 -16.87 -9.13 11.33
C LEU A 14 -16.71 -7.61 11.34
N ALA A 15 -17.03 -6.93 10.25
CA ALA A 15 -16.93 -5.47 10.14
C ALA A 15 -17.80 -4.77 11.19
N LEU A 16 -19.06 -5.19 11.37
CA LEU A 16 -19.96 -4.61 12.36
C LEU A 16 -19.46 -4.82 13.80
N ARG A 17 -18.99 -6.03 14.14
CA ARG A 17 -18.39 -6.30 15.47
C ARG A 17 -17.13 -5.48 15.70
N LEU A 18 -16.27 -5.37 14.68
CA LEU A 18 -15.05 -4.59 14.78
C LEU A 18 -15.38 -3.10 14.91
N TYR A 19 -16.42 -2.60 14.26
CA TYR A 19 -16.82 -1.19 14.36
C TYR A 19 -17.31 -0.86 15.76
N ALA A 20 -18.06 -1.76 16.38
CA ALA A 20 -18.47 -1.63 17.77
C ALA A 20 -17.27 -1.63 18.73
N ALA A 21 -16.32 -2.55 18.56
CA ALA A 21 -15.11 -2.60 19.38
C ALA A 21 -14.25 -1.34 19.22
N GLN A 22 -14.00 -0.90 17.98
CA GLN A 22 -13.23 0.30 17.68
C GLN A 22 -13.94 1.55 18.19
N SER A 23 -15.25 1.69 18.01
CA SER A 23 -16.02 2.82 18.56
C SER A 23 -15.97 2.88 20.08
N HIS A 24 -15.81 1.75 20.77
CA HIS A 24 -15.64 1.75 22.22
C HIS A 24 -14.25 2.23 22.64
N ALA A 25 -13.21 1.70 21.99
CA ALA A 25 -11.80 1.87 22.36
C ALA A 25 -11.09 3.07 21.70
N ASN A 26 -11.65 3.67 20.65
CA ASN A 26 -11.06 4.74 19.86
C ASN A 26 -11.93 6.02 19.96
N PRO A 27 -11.64 6.95 20.90
CA PRO A 27 -12.47 8.13 21.12
C PRO A 27 -12.66 9.05 19.89
N PRO A 28 -11.62 9.34 19.07
CA PRO A 28 -11.81 10.06 17.82
C PRO A 28 -12.80 9.37 16.87
N TYR A 29 -12.70 8.04 16.72
CA TYR A 29 -13.58 7.30 15.82
C TYR A 29 -15.03 7.27 16.30
N ARG A 30 -15.24 7.10 17.61
CA ARG A 30 -16.55 7.21 18.26
C ARG A 30 -17.22 8.56 17.99
N ARG A 31 -16.46 9.65 18.15
CA ARG A 31 -16.96 11.01 17.94
C ARG A 31 -17.40 11.21 16.49
N LEU A 32 -16.60 10.75 15.53
CA LEU A 32 -16.94 10.80 14.11
C LEU A 32 -18.25 10.04 13.82
N GLY A 33 -18.40 8.83 14.35
CA GLY A 33 -19.62 8.04 14.19
C GLY A 33 -20.86 8.74 14.76
N GLY A 34 -20.75 9.30 15.97
CA GLY A 34 -21.83 10.05 16.61
C GLY A 34 -22.25 11.30 15.82
N GLN A 35 -21.28 12.10 15.36
CA GLN A 35 -21.54 13.31 14.56
C GLN A 35 -22.21 13.00 13.21
N ARG A 36 -21.96 11.82 12.63
CA ARG A 36 -22.59 11.38 11.38
C ARG A 36 -23.93 10.66 11.59
N GLY A 37 -24.44 10.60 12.83
CA GLY A 37 -25.67 9.86 13.13
C GLY A 37 -25.55 8.35 12.94
N LEU A 38 -24.31 7.81 12.96
CA LEU A 38 -23.98 6.41 12.71
C LEU A 38 -23.27 5.80 13.93
N PRO A 39 -23.90 5.79 15.13
CA PRO A 39 -23.32 5.11 16.28
C PRO A 39 -23.21 3.61 16.02
N ALA A 40 -22.30 2.92 16.71
CA ALA A 40 -22.06 1.48 16.51
C ALA A 40 -23.31 0.61 16.56
N SER A 41 -24.30 0.95 17.41
CA SER A 41 -25.57 0.23 17.52
C SER A 41 -26.53 0.47 16.34
N GLY A 42 -26.35 1.54 15.57
CA GLY A 42 -27.24 1.94 14.48
C GLY A 42 -26.78 1.52 13.08
N VAL A 43 -25.57 0.98 12.94
CA VAL A 43 -25.03 0.56 11.63
C VAL A 43 -25.42 -0.89 11.34
N ALA A 44 -26.23 -1.09 10.29
CA ALA A 44 -26.71 -2.42 9.88
C ALA A 44 -25.88 -3.05 8.74
N SER A 45 -25.09 -2.24 8.03
CA SER A 45 -24.27 -2.67 6.89
C SER A 45 -22.86 -2.13 7.01
N TRP A 46 -21.88 -2.96 6.63
CA TRP A 46 -20.47 -2.54 6.64
C TRP A 46 -20.20 -1.37 5.68
N ARG A 47 -21.04 -1.18 4.66
CA ARG A 47 -20.94 -0.08 3.68
C ARG A 47 -21.28 1.28 4.30
N ASP A 48 -22.07 1.29 5.37
CA ASP A 48 -22.50 2.49 6.08
C ASP A 48 -21.57 2.85 7.24
N ILE A 49 -20.54 2.02 7.52
CA ILE A 49 -19.54 2.33 8.55
C ILE A 49 -18.85 3.65 8.17
N PRO A 50 -18.80 4.64 9.08
CA PRO A 50 -18.22 5.94 8.77
C PRO A 50 -16.74 5.79 8.44
N ALA A 51 -16.36 6.21 7.24
CA ALA A 51 -14.97 6.23 6.81
C ALA A 51 -14.25 7.49 7.32
N VAL A 52 -13.04 7.29 7.83
CA VAL A 52 -12.13 8.34 8.30
C VAL A 52 -11.31 8.87 7.11
N PRO A 53 -11.30 10.18 6.83
CA PRO A 53 -10.38 10.75 5.86
C PRO A 53 -8.92 10.43 6.21
N ALA A 54 -8.13 9.93 5.26
CA ALA A 54 -6.73 9.56 5.50
C ALA A 54 -5.91 10.73 6.08
N CYS A 55 -6.18 11.96 5.63
CA CYS A 55 -5.53 13.16 6.15
C CYS A 55 -5.79 13.42 7.64
N ALA A 56 -6.89 12.92 8.22
CA ALA A 56 -7.23 13.11 9.63
C ALA A 56 -6.23 12.41 10.58
N PHE A 57 -5.47 11.43 10.11
CA PHE A 57 -4.40 10.78 10.88
C PHE A 57 -3.21 11.72 11.20
N ARG A 58 -3.17 12.91 10.60
CA ARG A 58 -2.20 13.96 10.96
C ARG A 58 -2.55 14.62 12.28
N GLU A 59 -3.84 14.84 12.49
CA GLU A 59 -4.39 15.60 13.61
C GLU A 59 -4.81 14.71 14.78
N PHE A 60 -5.38 13.53 14.49
CA PHE A 60 -5.96 12.64 15.48
C PHE A 60 -5.20 11.32 15.59
N GLU A 61 -5.07 10.82 16.82
CA GLU A 61 -4.52 9.50 17.08
C GLU A 61 -5.63 8.45 16.99
N PHE A 62 -5.86 7.92 15.78
CA PHE A 62 -6.77 6.81 15.57
C PHE A 62 -6.12 5.50 16.03
N SER A 63 -6.29 5.16 17.31
CA SER A 63 -5.75 3.95 17.92
C SER A 63 -6.69 3.40 18.99
N CYS A 64 -6.78 2.08 19.06
CA CYS A 64 -7.39 1.32 20.16
C CYS A 64 -6.33 0.82 21.15
N LEU A 65 -5.05 1.15 20.94
CA LEU A 65 -3.94 0.78 21.80
C LEU A 65 -3.71 1.87 22.85
N GLU A 66 -3.48 1.44 24.08
CA GLU A 66 -2.94 2.29 25.13
C GLU A 66 -1.56 2.83 24.70
N PRO A 67 -1.19 4.07 25.08
CA PRO A 67 0.10 4.65 24.69
C PRO A 67 1.32 3.77 25.02
N ALA A 68 1.28 3.04 26.13
CA ALA A 68 2.36 2.14 26.56
C ALA A 68 2.55 0.93 25.62
N ASP A 69 1.51 0.52 24.90
CA ASP A 69 1.53 -0.64 23.99
C ASP A 69 1.91 -0.25 22.54
N ARG A 70 2.10 1.04 22.26
CA ARG A 70 2.45 1.56 20.92
C ARG A 70 3.96 1.45 20.71
N THR A 71 4.39 0.31 20.19
CA THR A 71 5.83 0.00 19.97
C THR A 71 6.36 0.47 18.62
N ALA A 72 5.49 0.81 17.67
CA ALA A 72 5.88 1.33 16.37
C ALA A 72 4.87 2.37 15.86
N VAL A 73 5.34 3.22 14.95
CA VAL A 73 4.51 4.19 14.22
C VAL A 73 4.93 4.24 12.77
N PHE A 74 3.96 4.11 11.87
CA PHE A 74 4.17 4.34 10.45
C PHE A 74 3.77 5.76 10.08
N HIS A 75 4.61 6.39 9.27
CA HIS A 75 4.41 7.74 8.77
C HIS A 75 4.01 7.71 7.30
N SER A 76 3.04 8.55 6.91
CA SER A 76 2.81 8.82 5.49
C SER A 76 4.03 9.55 4.90
N SER A 77 4.32 9.34 3.61
CA SER A 77 5.25 10.18 2.87
C SER A 77 4.67 11.60 2.70
N GLY A 78 4.95 12.47 3.68
CA GLY A 78 4.49 13.85 3.72
C GLY A 78 5.05 14.67 2.54
N THR A 79 4.35 15.73 2.18
CA THR A 79 4.92 16.82 1.37
C THR A 79 5.83 17.66 2.27
N THR A 80 6.93 18.17 1.75
CA THR A 80 7.86 19.03 2.49
C THR A 80 7.09 20.13 3.24
N GLY A 81 7.23 20.20 4.56
CA GLY A 81 6.56 21.19 5.42
C GLY A 81 5.23 20.78 6.06
N ALA A 82 4.67 19.61 5.72
CA ALA A 82 3.44 19.09 6.36
C ALA A 82 3.75 18.02 7.41
N THR A 83 2.98 18.02 8.51
CA THR A 83 3.01 16.93 9.50
C THR A 83 2.52 15.63 8.86
N PRO A 84 3.30 14.53 8.90
CA PRO A 84 2.87 13.26 8.33
C PRO A 84 1.75 12.63 9.16
N SER A 85 0.91 11.83 8.51
CA SER A 85 -0.04 10.95 9.20
C SER A 85 0.71 10.00 10.12
N ARG A 86 0.11 9.63 11.25
CA ARG A 86 0.68 8.68 12.21
C ARG A 86 -0.27 7.50 12.40
N HIS A 87 0.19 6.30 12.05
CA HIS A 87 -0.53 5.05 12.32
C HIS A 87 0.25 4.23 13.35
N PHE A 88 -0.32 4.08 14.55
CA PHE A 88 0.34 3.42 15.67
C PHE A 88 0.09 1.93 15.68
N HIS A 89 1.14 1.15 15.94
CA HIS A 89 1.09 -0.29 16.07
C HIS A 89 1.73 -0.76 17.38
N GLY A 90 1.18 -1.82 17.94
CA GLY A 90 1.80 -2.63 18.99
C GLY A 90 2.25 -3.97 18.44
N ARG A 91 2.72 -4.86 19.32
CA ARG A 91 3.22 -6.20 18.94
C ARG A 91 2.23 -7.00 18.09
N ASP A 92 0.99 -7.16 18.58
CA ASP A 92 -0.01 -8.02 17.92
C ASP A 92 -0.57 -7.36 16.65
N SER A 93 -0.63 -6.02 16.63
CA SER A 93 -0.98 -5.25 15.42
C SER A 93 0.06 -5.43 14.31
N LEU A 94 1.36 -5.39 14.65
CA LEU A 94 2.42 -5.68 13.68
C LEU A 94 2.44 -7.14 13.22
N ALA A 95 2.14 -8.08 14.11
CA ALA A 95 2.04 -9.49 13.73
C ALA A 95 0.90 -9.71 12.71
N LEU A 96 -0.25 -9.07 12.93
CA LEU A 96 -1.37 -9.12 12.00
C LEU A 96 -1.07 -8.42 10.67
N TYR A 97 -0.39 -7.27 10.71
CA TYR A 97 0.10 -6.58 9.51
C TYR A 97 0.99 -7.49 8.67
N ASP A 98 1.98 -8.13 9.30
CA ASP A 98 2.92 -9.02 8.62
C ASP A 98 2.22 -10.22 7.97
N ASP A 99 1.30 -10.84 8.70
CA ASP A 99 0.57 -11.98 8.18
C ASP A 99 -0.40 -11.57 7.06
N SER A 100 -1.09 -10.43 7.21
CA SER A 100 -1.93 -9.86 6.15
C SER A 100 -1.12 -9.61 4.88
N ALA A 101 0.00 -8.89 5.00
CA ALA A 101 0.88 -8.56 3.89
C ALA A 101 1.42 -9.82 3.20
N TRP A 102 1.95 -10.78 3.97
CA TRP A 102 2.54 -12.00 3.41
C TRP A 102 1.53 -12.85 2.65
N HIS A 103 0.38 -13.17 3.25
CA HIS A 103 -0.56 -14.12 2.66
C HIS A 103 -1.14 -13.61 1.33
N TRP A 104 -1.35 -12.30 1.21
CA TRP A 104 -1.83 -11.72 -0.04
C TRP A 104 -0.71 -11.53 -1.06
N PHE A 105 0.46 -11.08 -0.62
CA PHE A 105 1.66 -10.97 -1.46
C PHE A 105 2.02 -12.30 -2.13
N GLU A 106 2.09 -13.40 -1.37
CA GLU A 106 2.49 -14.71 -1.89
C GLU A 106 1.57 -15.17 -3.02
N GLY A 107 0.25 -15.01 -2.84
CA GLY A 107 -0.75 -15.42 -3.84
C GLY A 107 -0.78 -14.53 -5.10
N CYS A 108 -0.47 -13.24 -4.95
CA CYS A 108 -0.50 -12.26 -6.05
C CYS A 108 0.82 -12.20 -6.81
N VAL A 109 1.94 -12.11 -6.09
CA VAL A 109 3.27 -11.97 -6.67
C VAL A 109 3.83 -13.31 -7.09
N ARG A 110 3.55 -14.40 -6.38
CA ARG A 110 3.98 -15.77 -6.74
C ARG A 110 5.47 -15.85 -7.10
N PRO A 111 6.38 -15.50 -6.17
CA PRO A 111 7.82 -15.61 -6.43
C PRO A 111 8.19 -17.03 -6.85
N ALA A 112 9.13 -17.15 -7.78
CA ALA A 112 9.67 -18.45 -8.17
C ALA A 112 10.44 -19.08 -6.98
N GLU A 113 10.44 -20.41 -6.92
CA GLU A 113 11.26 -21.11 -5.94
C GLU A 113 12.74 -20.72 -6.13
N ARG A 114 13.45 -20.46 -5.03
CA ARG A 114 14.87 -20.04 -5.02
C ARG A 114 15.16 -18.72 -5.74
N SER A 115 14.16 -17.87 -6.01
CA SER A 115 14.41 -16.55 -6.58
C SER A 115 15.33 -15.72 -5.67
N ARG A 116 16.33 -15.04 -6.23
CA ARG A 116 17.12 -14.04 -5.51
C ARG A 116 16.27 -12.79 -5.29
N LEU A 117 16.20 -12.33 -4.05
CA LEU A 117 15.43 -11.15 -3.66
C LEU A 117 16.27 -9.88 -3.81
N PHE A 118 15.69 -8.85 -4.41
CA PHE A 118 16.27 -7.52 -4.55
C PHE A 118 15.23 -6.48 -4.11
N ILE A 119 15.56 -5.70 -3.08
CA ILE A 119 14.68 -4.68 -2.53
C ILE A 119 15.30 -3.31 -2.78
N LEU A 120 14.60 -2.47 -3.53
CA LEU A 120 15.06 -1.16 -3.99
C LEU A 120 14.75 -0.04 -2.98
N THR A 121 14.80 -0.36 -1.69
CA THR A 121 14.58 0.56 -0.57
C THR A 121 15.70 0.43 0.45
N PRO A 122 15.84 1.40 1.37
CA PRO A 122 16.67 1.22 2.54
C PRO A 122 16.25 0.01 3.39
N PRO A 123 17.17 -0.55 4.19
CA PRO A 123 16.84 -1.60 5.16
C PRO A 123 15.99 -1.03 6.32
N PRO A 124 15.29 -1.88 7.09
CA PRO A 124 14.38 -1.45 8.17
C PRO A 124 15.02 -0.53 9.21
N ALA A 125 16.29 -0.77 9.57
CA ALA A 125 17.01 0.06 10.53
C ALA A 125 17.16 1.53 10.07
N ALA A 126 17.22 1.78 8.75
CA ALA A 126 17.36 3.11 8.17
C ALA A 126 16.01 3.79 7.88
N ALA A 127 14.91 3.04 7.89
CA ALA A 127 13.57 3.56 7.62
C ALA A 127 12.49 2.90 8.52
N PRO A 128 12.64 2.97 9.86
CA PRO A 128 11.79 2.22 10.80
C PRO A 128 10.31 2.65 10.78
N HIS A 129 10.01 3.85 10.29
CA HIS A 129 8.66 4.41 10.20
C HIS A 129 7.98 4.17 8.84
N SER A 130 8.58 3.39 7.94
CA SER A 130 8.01 3.09 6.63
C SER A 130 7.26 1.76 6.65
N SER A 131 5.93 1.81 6.43
CA SER A 131 5.11 0.61 6.26
C SER A 131 5.54 -0.23 5.04
N LEU A 132 6.00 0.43 3.98
CA LEU A 132 6.54 -0.25 2.79
C LEU A 132 7.81 -1.04 3.12
N VAL A 133 8.77 -0.41 3.82
CA VAL A 133 10.00 -1.11 4.23
C VAL A 133 9.68 -2.26 5.19
N ARG A 134 8.69 -2.09 6.07
CA ARG A 134 8.18 -3.18 6.91
C ARG A 134 7.60 -4.33 6.08
N MET A 135 6.82 -4.03 5.04
CA MET A 135 6.25 -5.04 4.14
C MET A 135 7.37 -5.79 3.39
N PHE A 136 8.37 -5.09 2.86
CA PHE A 136 9.51 -5.72 2.20
C PHE A 136 10.37 -6.55 3.15
N ASP A 137 10.56 -6.11 4.39
CA ASP A 137 11.23 -6.93 5.41
C ASP A 137 10.43 -8.19 5.77
N THR A 138 9.09 -8.11 5.76
CA THR A 138 8.23 -9.28 5.92
C THR A 138 8.44 -10.29 4.81
N VAL A 139 8.46 -9.84 3.56
CA VAL A 139 8.77 -10.70 2.40
C VAL A 139 10.16 -11.32 2.55
N ARG A 140 11.18 -10.52 2.89
CA ARG A 140 12.54 -11.00 3.12
C ARG A 140 12.60 -12.11 4.16
N ARG A 141 11.98 -11.90 5.34
CA ARG A 141 11.96 -12.90 6.42
C ARG A 141 11.22 -14.17 6.02
N LYS A 142 10.06 -14.05 5.36
CA LYS A 142 9.28 -15.23 4.91
C LYS A 142 9.99 -16.02 3.82
N LEU A 143 10.77 -15.35 2.96
CA LEU A 143 11.64 -15.99 1.96
C LEU A 143 13.02 -16.40 2.52
N SER A 144 13.27 -16.21 3.82
CA SER A 144 14.55 -16.53 4.47
C SER A 144 15.78 -15.90 3.79
N ALA A 145 15.60 -14.69 3.26
CA ALA A 145 16.68 -13.92 2.65
C ALA A 145 17.45 -13.09 3.70
N GLY A 146 18.77 -12.99 3.53
CA GLY A 146 19.63 -12.11 4.35
C GLY A 146 19.46 -10.63 4.00
N ASP A 147 20.00 -9.75 4.83
CA ASP A 147 19.84 -8.29 4.67
C ASP A 147 20.53 -7.71 3.43
N ALA A 148 21.47 -8.45 2.83
CA ALA A 148 22.17 -8.07 1.60
C ALA A 148 21.27 -7.91 0.36
N CYS A 149 19.96 -8.23 0.48
CA CYS A 149 18.98 -7.98 -0.57
C CYS A 149 18.50 -6.52 -0.63
N PHE A 150 18.77 -5.68 0.38
CA PHE A 150 18.43 -4.25 0.33
C PHE A 150 19.51 -3.46 -0.42
N HIS A 151 19.10 -2.69 -1.42
CA HIS A 151 19.97 -1.93 -2.31
C HIS A 151 19.73 -0.41 -2.23
N GLY A 152 19.22 0.06 -1.10
CA GLY A 152 18.98 1.47 -0.85
C GLY A 152 19.58 1.96 0.45
N ARG A 153 19.74 3.28 0.53
CA ARG A 153 20.20 4.01 1.72
C ARG A 153 19.32 5.23 1.95
N ALA A 154 19.09 5.60 3.20
CA ALA A 154 18.41 6.83 3.57
C ALA A 154 19.45 7.88 3.98
N ASP A 155 19.33 9.11 3.48
CA ASP A 155 20.15 10.23 3.95
C ASP A 155 19.57 10.89 5.22
N SER A 156 20.30 11.87 5.76
CA SER A 156 19.90 12.61 6.96
C SER A 156 18.61 13.42 6.79
N ALA A 157 18.21 13.72 5.55
CA ALA A 157 16.95 14.39 5.23
C ALA A 157 15.80 13.37 5.01
N GLY A 158 16.08 12.06 5.13
CA GLY A 158 15.13 10.98 4.91
C GLY A 158 14.89 10.64 3.45
N ALA A 159 15.65 11.21 2.51
CA ALA A 159 15.54 10.85 1.10
C ALA A 159 16.25 9.51 0.82
N TRP A 160 15.66 8.71 -0.07
CA TRP A 160 16.18 7.40 -0.41
C TRP A 160 17.03 7.46 -1.67
N HIS A 161 18.14 6.75 -1.65
CA HIS A 161 19.09 6.63 -2.75
C HIS A 161 19.34 5.16 -3.03
N LEU A 162 19.53 4.81 -4.30
CA LEU A 162 19.93 3.46 -4.69
C LEU A 162 21.44 3.32 -4.77
N ASP A 163 21.94 2.17 -4.33
CA ASP A 163 23.31 1.73 -4.56
C ASP A 163 23.40 1.12 -5.97
N LEU A 164 23.34 2.00 -7.00
CA LEU A 164 23.10 1.61 -8.39
C LEU A 164 24.12 0.61 -8.95
N GLU A 165 25.43 0.86 -8.81
CA GLU A 165 26.45 -0.05 -9.34
C GLU A 165 26.41 -1.43 -8.65
N PRO A 166 26.45 -1.53 -7.30
CA PRO A 166 26.29 -2.82 -6.62
C PRO A 166 24.99 -3.57 -6.98
N LEU A 167 23.88 -2.84 -7.14
CA LEU A 167 22.61 -3.41 -7.55
C LEU A 167 22.69 -3.97 -8.98
N ALA A 168 23.19 -3.18 -9.93
CA ALA A 168 23.32 -3.61 -11.33
C ALA A 168 24.23 -4.83 -11.47
N ASP A 169 25.34 -4.88 -10.72
CA ASP A 169 26.26 -6.01 -10.70
C ASP A 169 25.60 -7.26 -10.10
N SER A 170 24.86 -7.12 -8.99
CA SER A 170 24.17 -8.24 -8.35
C SER A 170 23.03 -8.81 -9.22
N LEU A 171 22.28 -7.93 -9.92
CA LEU A 171 21.27 -8.33 -10.90
C LEU A 171 21.91 -9.06 -12.09
N ALA A 172 23.01 -8.55 -12.63
CA ALA A 172 23.75 -9.19 -13.72
C ALA A 172 24.33 -10.55 -13.31
N ALA A 173 24.84 -10.67 -12.08
CA ALA A 173 25.32 -11.94 -11.55
C ALA A 173 24.18 -12.96 -11.37
N SER A 174 22.99 -12.53 -10.94
CA SER A 174 21.81 -13.40 -10.88
C SER A 174 21.41 -13.89 -12.27
N ALA A 175 21.39 -12.99 -13.25
CA ALA A 175 21.08 -13.32 -14.63
C ALA A 175 22.09 -14.31 -15.23
N ALA A 176 23.40 -14.07 -15.03
CA ALA A 176 24.46 -14.96 -15.51
C ALA A 176 24.41 -16.36 -14.86
N ALA A 177 23.92 -16.45 -13.62
CA ALA A 177 23.70 -17.72 -12.91
C ALA A 177 22.35 -18.38 -13.25
N GLU A 178 21.57 -17.81 -14.16
CA GLU A 178 20.20 -18.25 -14.52
C GLU A 178 19.26 -18.36 -13.31
N LEU A 179 19.51 -17.57 -12.26
CA LEU A 179 18.68 -17.53 -11.07
C LEU A 179 17.57 -16.49 -11.23
N PRO A 180 16.28 -16.88 -11.09
CA PRO A 180 15.17 -15.93 -11.11
C PRO A 180 15.37 -14.83 -10.07
N ALA A 181 15.01 -13.60 -10.42
CA ALA A 181 15.05 -12.47 -9.52
C ALA A 181 13.63 -12.04 -9.13
N LEU A 182 13.41 -11.76 -7.85
CA LEU A 182 12.26 -11.02 -7.37
C LEU A 182 12.71 -9.61 -7.01
N VAL A 183 12.31 -8.61 -7.81
CA VAL A 183 12.71 -7.21 -7.61
C VAL A 183 11.52 -6.40 -7.07
N LEU A 184 11.66 -5.83 -5.89
CA LEU A 184 10.62 -5.08 -5.19
C LEU A 184 11.02 -3.62 -5.05
N GLY A 185 10.17 -2.68 -5.43
CA GLY A 185 10.52 -1.26 -5.33
C GLY A 185 9.37 -0.32 -5.61
N THR A 186 9.60 0.96 -5.32
CA THR A 186 8.71 2.03 -5.78
C THR A 186 8.97 2.30 -7.26
N ALA A 187 7.97 2.83 -7.96
CA ALA A 187 8.12 3.31 -9.33
C ALA A 187 9.33 4.26 -9.48
N PHE A 188 9.53 5.13 -8.47
CA PHE A 188 10.69 6.02 -8.39
C PHE A 188 12.01 5.26 -8.37
N SER A 189 12.16 4.27 -7.47
CA SER A 189 13.36 3.44 -7.41
C SER A 189 13.62 2.71 -8.74
N PHE A 190 12.57 2.21 -9.41
CA PHE A 190 12.72 1.59 -10.72
C PHE A 190 13.18 2.57 -11.79
N VAL A 191 12.64 3.79 -11.83
CA VAL A 191 13.12 4.84 -12.75
C VAL A 191 14.62 5.08 -12.55
N HIS A 192 15.08 5.21 -11.30
CA HIS A 192 16.50 5.40 -10.99
C HIS A 192 17.37 4.22 -11.45
N LEU A 193 16.93 2.99 -11.21
CA LEU A 193 17.64 1.80 -11.70
C LEU A 193 17.73 1.79 -13.23
N LEU A 194 16.60 2.02 -13.91
CA LEU A 194 16.51 1.93 -15.37
C LEU A 194 17.29 3.06 -16.07
N ASP A 195 17.24 4.27 -15.54
CA ASP A 195 18.01 5.41 -16.05
C ASP A 195 19.51 5.20 -15.79
N GLY A 196 19.90 4.66 -14.63
CA GLY A 196 21.29 4.31 -14.32
C GLY A 196 21.86 3.24 -15.27
N LEU A 197 21.10 2.16 -15.51
CA LEU A 197 21.47 1.14 -16.48
C LEU A 197 21.61 1.72 -17.89
N ALA A 198 20.65 2.53 -18.33
CA ALA A 198 20.69 3.18 -19.64
C ALA A 198 21.88 4.13 -19.80
N GLY A 199 22.17 4.95 -18.79
CA GLY A 199 23.30 5.87 -18.78
C GLY A 199 24.66 5.16 -18.86
N ALA A 200 24.76 3.97 -18.27
CA ALA A 200 25.94 3.11 -18.36
C ALA A 200 25.99 2.25 -19.65
N GLY A 201 25.00 2.35 -20.55
CA GLY A 201 24.88 1.48 -21.71
C GLY A 201 24.68 -0.01 -21.35
N ARG A 202 24.21 -0.29 -20.12
CA ARG A 202 24.02 -1.64 -19.58
C ARG A 202 22.56 -2.07 -19.76
N ARG A 203 22.39 -3.36 -20.03
CA ARG A 203 21.10 -4.06 -20.01
C ARG A 203 21.27 -5.33 -19.20
N VAL A 204 20.29 -5.67 -18.37
CA VAL A 204 20.31 -6.91 -17.57
C VAL A 204 19.10 -7.75 -17.94
N ALA A 205 19.28 -8.84 -18.69
CA ALA A 205 18.18 -9.75 -18.97
C ALA A 205 17.99 -10.72 -17.79
N LEU A 206 16.99 -10.48 -16.95
CA LEU A 206 16.68 -11.35 -15.82
C LEU A 206 16.23 -12.74 -16.31
N ALA A 207 16.59 -13.77 -15.55
CA ALA A 207 16.29 -15.16 -15.90
C ALA A 207 14.78 -15.44 -15.97
N PRO A 208 14.33 -16.43 -16.76
CA PRO A 208 12.93 -16.84 -16.77
C PRO A 208 12.38 -17.14 -15.36
N GLY A 209 11.15 -16.75 -15.10
CA GLY A 209 10.55 -16.84 -13.75
C GLY A 209 10.84 -15.65 -12.84
N SER A 210 11.68 -14.71 -13.28
CA SER A 210 11.87 -13.43 -12.58
C SER A 210 10.58 -12.59 -12.57
N ARG A 211 10.38 -11.85 -11.49
CA ARG A 211 9.21 -10.99 -11.27
C ARG A 211 9.61 -9.64 -10.71
N VAL A 212 8.83 -8.64 -11.09
CA VAL A 212 8.98 -7.28 -10.58
C VAL A 212 7.70 -6.91 -9.85
N MET A 213 7.81 -6.39 -8.64
CA MET A 213 6.70 -5.76 -7.93
C MET A 213 6.98 -4.27 -7.80
N GLU A 214 6.15 -3.48 -8.45
CA GLU A 214 6.18 -2.03 -8.43
C GLU A 214 5.06 -1.50 -7.54
N THR A 215 5.38 -0.60 -6.62
CA THR A 215 4.40 0.19 -5.87
C THR A 215 4.45 1.66 -6.24
N GLY A 216 3.37 2.38 -5.97
CA GLY A 216 3.32 3.84 -6.06
C GLY A 216 4.38 4.53 -5.20
N GLY A 217 4.55 5.84 -5.41
CA GLY A 217 5.62 6.61 -4.76
C GLY A 217 6.22 7.71 -5.62
N TYR A 218 5.52 8.16 -6.66
CA TYR A 218 5.92 9.30 -7.47
C TYR A 218 5.82 10.59 -6.64
N LYS A 219 6.86 10.93 -5.89
CA LYS A 219 6.98 12.25 -5.27
C LYS A 219 8.39 12.80 -5.43
N GLY A 220 8.55 13.64 -6.44
CA GLY A 220 9.34 14.87 -6.31
C GLY A 220 10.81 14.87 -6.71
N ARG A 221 11.42 13.80 -7.26
CA ARG A 221 12.86 13.84 -7.63
C ARG A 221 13.31 13.13 -8.91
N SER A 222 12.40 12.69 -9.79
CA SER A 222 12.73 12.18 -11.13
C SER A 222 11.56 12.42 -12.09
N ARG A 223 11.77 12.25 -13.41
CA ARG A 223 10.70 12.47 -14.39
C ARG A 223 9.54 11.49 -14.15
N GLU A 224 8.32 12.00 -14.21
CA GLU A 224 7.11 11.19 -14.06
C GLU A 224 6.89 10.36 -15.32
N LEU A 225 6.70 9.05 -15.15
CA LEU A 225 6.41 8.12 -16.24
C LEU A 225 5.02 7.53 -16.07
N ALA A 226 4.24 7.54 -17.15
CA ALA A 226 3.01 6.76 -17.20
C ALA A 226 3.32 5.27 -16.92
N PRO A 227 2.50 4.56 -16.13
CA PRO A 227 2.77 3.17 -15.74
C PRO A 227 3.09 2.24 -16.92
N GLY A 228 2.32 2.34 -18.01
CA GLY A 228 2.57 1.54 -19.23
C GLY A 228 3.96 1.77 -19.82
N ARG A 229 4.44 3.03 -19.83
CA ARG A 229 5.78 3.36 -20.30
C ARG A 229 6.88 2.82 -19.40
N LEU A 230 6.67 2.85 -18.07
CA LEU A 230 7.61 2.26 -17.14
C LEU A 230 7.72 0.74 -17.37
N HIS A 231 6.59 0.05 -17.56
CA HIS A 231 6.55 -1.39 -17.81
C HIS A 231 7.22 -1.78 -19.15
N GLU A 232 7.05 -0.97 -20.20
CA GLU A 232 7.79 -1.13 -21.46
C GLU A 232 9.31 -1.04 -21.26
N ILE A 233 9.76 -0.07 -20.46
CA ILE A 233 11.19 0.11 -20.17
C ILE A 233 11.70 -1.04 -19.32
N MET A 234 10.96 -1.48 -18.30
CA MET A 234 11.29 -2.67 -17.51
C MET A 234 11.41 -3.92 -18.40
N THR A 235 10.45 -4.13 -19.31
CA THR A 235 10.50 -5.26 -20.26
C THR A 235 11.75 -5.20 -21.12
N ARG A 236 12.05 -4.01 -21.68
CA ARG A 236 13.22 -3.83 -22.52
C ARG A 236 14.52 -4.00 -21.73
N GLN A 237 14.68 -3.34 -20.59
CA GLN A 237 15.96 -3.26 -19.87
C GLN A 237 16.22 -4.43 -18.93
N LEU A 238 15.16 -4.99 -18.34
CA LEU A 238 15.24 -6.09 -17.38
C LEU A 238 14.85 -7.45 -17.99
N GLY A 239 14.30 -7.48 -19.20
CA GLY A 239 13.88 -8.73 -19.86
C GLY A 239 12.66 -9.41 -19.22
N VAL A 240 11.96 -8.73 -18.31
CA VAL A 240 10.78 -9.26 -17.61
C VAL A 240 9.54 -9.11 -18.49
N ALA A 241 8.78 -10.17 -18.69
CA ALA A 241 7.55 -10.08 -19.48
C ALA A 241 6.51 -9.19 -18.77
N PRO A 242 5.65 -8.45 -19.49
CA PRO A 242 4.65 -7.60 -18.86
C PRO A 242 3.79 -8.33 -17.83
N ARG A 243 3.46 -9.60 -18.08
CA ARG A 243 2.68 -10.49 -17.19
C ARG A 243 3.32 -10.74 -15.80
N ASP A 244 4.63 -10.55 -15.71
CA ASP A 244 5.46 -10.80 -14.52
C ASP A 244 5.82 -9.48 -13.80
N ILE A 245 5.23 -8.35 -14.23
CA ILE A 245 5.26 -7.07 -13.54
C ILE A 245 3.95 -6.91 -12.76
N VAL A 246 4.04 -6.96 -11.43
CA VAL A 246 2.91 -6.86 -10.51
C VAL A 246 2.87 -5.46 -9.93
N ARG A 247 1.69 -4.83 -9.95
CA ARG A 247 1.49 -3.54 -9.31
C ARG A 247 0.96 -3.75 -7.90
N GLU A 248 1.42 -2.94 -6.97
CA GLU A 248 0.96 -2.89 -5.59
C GLU A 248 0.40 -1.49 -5.28
N TYR A 249 -0.65 -1.46 -4.47
CA TYR A 249 -1.22 -0.25 -3.87
C TYR A 249 -1.35 -0.45 -2.37
N GLY A 250 -0.85 0.52 -1.61
CA GLY A 250 -0.95 0.56 -0.17
C GLY A 250 -0.74 1.98 0.35
N MET A 251 -0.89 2.15 1.67
CA MET A 251 -0.62 3.40 2.38
C MET A 251 -0.33 3.10 3.85
N SER A 252 0.28 4.06 4.56
CA SER A 252 0.68 3.87 5.96
C SER A 252 -0.50 3.65 6.90
N GLU A 253 -1.67 4.15 6.53
CA GLU A 253 -2.93 4.02 7.27
C GLU A 253 -3.61 2.64 7.08
N LEU A 254 -3.17 1.82 6.12
CA LEU A 254 -3.72 0.48 5.84
C LEU A 254 -2.82 -0.64 6.37
N SER A 255 -3.42 -1.79 6.72
CA SER A 255 -2.72 -3.01 7.09
C SER A 255 -2.84 -4.12 6.03
N SER A 256 -3.54 -3.83 4.95
CA SER A 256 -3.70 -4.68 3.78
C SER A 256 -3.34 -3.93 2.51
N GLN A 257 -2.69 -4.63 1.57
CA GLN A 257 -2.29 -4.10 0.29
C GLN A 257 -3.21 -4.63 -0.82
N ALA A 258 -3.40 -3.84 -1.87
CA ALA A 258 -4.05 -4.31 -3.08
C ALA A 258 -3.01 -4.61 -4.15
N TYR A 259 -3.25 -5.62 -4.97
CA TYR A 259 -2.39 -5.93 -6.11
C TYR A 259 -3.18 -5.87 -7.40
N GLY A 260 -2.59 -5.25 -8.40
CA GLY A 260 -3.07 -5.22 -9.77
C GLY A 260 -2.33 -6.26 -10.59
N GLY A 261 -3.08 -7.09 -11.30
CA GLY A 261 -2.51 -7.98 -12.30
C GLY A 261 -1.77 -7.18 -13.38
N ALA A 262 -0.80 -7.83 -14.01
CA ALA A 262 -0.10 -7.30 -15.15
C ALA A 262 -1.03 -6.93 -16.32
N ALA A 263 -0.54 -6.06 -17.22
CA ALA A 263 -1.24 -5.61 -18.44
C ALA A 263 -2.61 -4.93 -18.19
N GLY A 264 -2.71 -4.11 -17.14
CA GLY A 264 -3.86 -3.22 -16.93
C GLY A 264 -5.03 -3.83 -16.14
N GLY A 265 -4.87 -5.01 -15.52
CA GLY A 265 -5.88 -5.55 -14.61
C GLY A 265 -6.10 -4.66 -13.39
N GLY A 266 -7.37 -4.44 -13.01
CA GLY A 266 -7.72 -3.66 -11.82
C GLY A 266 -7.10 -4.22 -10.52
N PHE A 267 -6.84 -3.34 -9.56
CA PHE A 267 -6.36 -3.67 -8.22
C PHE A 267 -7.42 -4.43 -7.43
N ARG A 268 -6.97 -5.41 -6.64
CA ARG A 268 -7.79 -6.18 -5.72
C ARG A 268 -7.13 -6.29 -4.35
N PHE A 269 -7.91 -5.98 -3.33
CA PHE A 269 -7.57 -6.24 -1.94
C PHE A 269 -7.80 -7.72 -1.57
N PRO A 270 -7.18 -8.21 -0.47
CA PRO A 270 -7.41 -9.56 0.02
C PRO A 270 -8.85 -9.76 0.50
N PRO A 271 -9.29 -11.01 0.73
CA PRO A 271 -10.65 -11.32 1.20
C PRO A 271 -11.07 -10.66 2.52
N TRP A 272 -10.14 -10.12 3.32
CA TRP A 272 -10.42 -9.37 4.55
C TRP A 272 -10.40 -7.84 4.37
N ALA A 273 -10.24 -7.33 3.15
CA ALA A 273 -10.38 -5.91 2.84
C ALA A 273 -11.29 -5.70 1.62
N ARG A 274 -12.01 -4.58 1.57
CA ARG A 274 -12.93 -4.22 0.47
C ARG A 274 -12.68 -2.79 0.02
N ALA A 275 -12.69 -2.60 -1.30
CA ALA A 275 -12.72 -1.29 -1.92
C ALA A 275 -14.17 -0.90 -2.24
N LEU A 276 -14.49 0.37 -2.01
CA LEU A 276 -15.67 1.06 -2.51
C LEU A 276 -15.18 2.27 -3.29
N VAL A 277 -15.82 2.57 -4.42
CA VAL A 277 -15.57 3.79 -5.18
C VAL A 277 -16.77 4.70 -4.96
N VAL A 278 -16.56 5.84 -4.30
CA VAL A 278 -17.64 6.65 -3.73
C VAL A 278 -17.65 8.02 -4.39
N SER A 279 -18.83 8.48 -4.82
CA SER A 279 -19.00 9.83 -5.36
C SER A 279 -18.74 10.86 -4.26
N PRO A 280 -17.85 11.85 -4.47
CA PRO A 280 -17.61 12.91 -3.49
C PRO A 280 -18.82 13.80 -3.26
N GLU A 281 -19.74 13.88 -4.24
CA GLU A 281 -20.94 14.72 -4.17
C GLU A 281 -22.05 14.05 -3.36
N THR A 282 -22.24 12.74 -3.52
CA THR A 282 -23.38 12.02 -2.91
C THR A 282 -23.00 11.17 -1.71
N GLY A 283 -21.71 10.86 -1.53
CA GLY A 283 -21.23 9.93 -0.50
C GLY A 283 -21.63 8.48 -0.73
N ARG A 284 -22.24 8.15 -1.88
CA ARG A 284 -22.69 6.80 -2.27
C ARG A 284 -21.71 6.13 -3.23
N GLU A 285 -21.71 4.80 -3.22
CA GLU A 285 -20.94 4.02 -4.19
C GLU A 285 -21.41 4.31 -5.62
N VAL A 286 -20.47 4.55 -6.53
CA VAL A 286 -20.75 4.86 -7.95
C VAL A 286 -21.12 3.60 -8.74
N ALA A 287 -21.69 3.75 -9.93
CA ALA A 287 -22.00 2.60 -10.78
C ALA A 287 -20.73 1.93 -11.34
N GLU A 288 -20.86 0.72 -11.87
CA GLU A 288 -19.75 0.02 -12.52
C GLU A 288 -19.17 0.88 -13.66
N GLY A 289 -17.84 1.05 -13.66
CA GLY A 289 -17.15 1.87 -14.65
C GLY A 289 -17.18 3.38 -14.43
N GLU A 290 -17.83 3.86 -13.37
CA GLU A 290 -17.78 5.27 -12.98
C GLU A 290 -16.60 5.58 -12.04
N THR A 291 -16.19 6.84 -12.06
CA THR A 291 -15.09 7.37 -11.24
C THR A 291 -15.61 7.94 -9.93
N GLY A 292 -14.88 7.70 -8.85
CA GLY A 292 -15.11 8.33 -7.55
C GLY A 292 -13.85 8.28 -6.68
N LEU A 293 -14.00 8.64 -5.41
CA LEU A 293 -12.93 8.51 -4.41
C LEU A 293 -12.88 7.09 -3.87
N LEU A 294 -11.67 6.54 -3.76
CA LEU A 294 -11.44 5.24 -3.16
C LEU A 294 -11.68 5.29 -1.66
N ARG A 295 -12.50 4.37 -1.18
CA ARG A 295 -12.72 4.07 0.22
C ARG A 295 -12.35 2.61 0.46
N VAL A 296 -11.60 2.35 1.52
CA VAL A 296 -11.14 1.00 1.87
C VAL A 296 -11.70 0.64 3.24
N VAL A 297 -12.28 -0.56 3.34
CA VAL A 297 -12.68 -1.19 4.60
C VAL A 297 -11.75 -2.37 4.83
N ASP A 298 -10.81 -2.24 5.76
CA ASP A 298 -9.73 -3.19 6.02
C ASP A 298 -9.88 -3.82 7.42
N LEU A 299 -10.26 -5.10 7.46
CA LEU A 299 -10.44 -5.81 8.74
C LEU A 299 -9.11 -6.13 9.44
N ALA A 300 -7.96 -5.95 8.77
CA ALA A 300 -6.65 -6.08 9.41
C ALA A 300 -6.29 -4.85 10.26
N ASN A 301 -6.97 -3.71 10.08
CA ASN A 301 -6.79 -2.49 10.89
C ASN A 301 -7.46 -2.60 12.29
N VAL A 302 -7.37 -3.76 12.95
CA VAL A 302 -8.10 -4.09 14.18
C VAL A 302 -7.90 -3.04 15.27
N TRP A 303 -6.67 -2.58 15.47
CA TRP A 303 -6.29 -1.64 16.53
C TRP A 303 -6.30 -0.17 16.11
N SER A 304 -6.84 0.17 14.95
CA SER A 304 -6.97 1.57 14.49
C SER A 304 -8.41 1.83 14.04
N VAL A 305 -8.60 2.18 12.76
CA VAL A 305 -9.90 2.35 12.09
C VAL A 305 -9.93 1.52 10.83
N MET A 306 -10.98 0.71 10.65
CA MET A 306 -11.07 -0.16 9.48
C MET A 306 -11.47 0.59 8.20
N ALA A 307 -12.32 1.62 8.32
CA ALA A 307 -12.90 2.31 7.18
C ALA A 307 -12.15 3.62 6.94
N ILE A 308 -11.42 3.68 5.83
CA ILE A 308 -10.58 4.82 5.46
C ILE A 308 -11.07 5.38 4.13
N GLN A 309 -11.32 6.69 4.11
CA GLN A 309 -11.59 7.47 2.91
C GLN A 309 -10.24 8.01 2.40
N THR A 310 -9.77 7.52 1.27
CA THR A 310 -8.52 8.00 0.67
C THR A 310 -8.77 9.25 -0.16
N GLU A 311 -7.69 9.89 -0.59
CA GLU A 311 -7.68 11.02 -1.52
C GLU A 311 -7.47 10.55 -2.98
N ASP A 312 -7.51 9.24 -3.22
CA ASP A 312 -7.24 8.66 -4.53
C ASP A 312 -8.52 8.53 -5.35
N LEU A 313 -8.46 8.94 -6.62
CA LEU A 313 -9.51 8.72 -7.60
C LEU A 313 -9.35 7.33 -8.22
N ALA A 314 -10.47 6.62 -8.31
CA ALA A 314 -10.52 5.29 -8.87
C ALA A 314 -11.78 5.08 -9.71
N VAL A 315 -11.71 4.19 -10.70
CA VAL A 315 -12.85 3.67 -11.44
C VAL A 315 -13.30 2.35 -10.83
N ARG A 316 -14.60 2.17 -10.62
CA ARG A 316 -15.17 0.93 -10.10
C ARG A 316 -15.02 -0.21 -11.11
N ARG A 317 -14.48 -1.35 -10.66
CA ARG A 317 -14.25 -2.56 -11.48
C ARG A 317 -14.66 -3.83 -10.73
N GLY A 318 -15.96 -4.13 -10.69
CA GLY A 318 -16.51 -5.25 -9.94
C GLY A 318 -16.13 -5.18 -8.46
N SER A 319 -15.43 -6.19 -7.95
CA SER A 319 -14.93 -6.19 -6.55
C SER A 319 -13.52 -5.57 -6.41
N GLY A 320 -12.98 -4.99 -7.47
CA GLY A 320 -11.71 -4.28 -7.50
C GLY A 320 -11.88 -2.85 -8.00
N PHE A 321 -10.77 -2.21 -8.35
CA PHE A 321 -10.75 -0.83 -8.83
C PHE A 321 -9.59 -0.56 -9.78
N GLU A 322 -9.72 0.47 -10.60
CA GLU A 322 -8.62 0.99 -11.42
C GLU A 322 -8.21 2.36 -10.86
N LEU A 323 -6.93 2.50 -10.50
CA LEU A 323 -6.42 3.76 -9.93
C LEU A 323 -6.21 4.78 -11.06
N VAL A 324 -6.81 5.96 -10.92
CA VAL A 324 -6.70 7.08 -11.89
C VAL A 324 -5.61 8.05 -11.47
N GLY A 325 -5.53 8.37 -10.18
CA GLY A 325 -4.61 9.37 -9.64
C GLY A 325 -5.09 9.87 -8.29
N ARG A 326 -4.64 11.07 -7.89
CA ARG A 326 -5.13 11.74 -6.69
C ARG A 326 -6.14 12.82 -7.04
N ALA A 327 -7.16 12.97 -6.22
CA ALA A 327 -8.03 14.14 -6.29
C ALA A 327 -7.18 15.40 -6.02
N ALA A 328 -7.46 16.46 -6.78
CA ALA A 328 -6.88 17.76 -6.47
C ALA A 328 -7.31 18.15 -5.04
N PRO A 329 -6.43 18.79 -4.24
CA PRO A 329 -6.86 19.38 -2.99
C PRO A 329 -7.98 20.36 -3.33
N ALA A 330 -9.17 20.13 -2.78
CA ALA A 330 -10.24 21.10 -2.92
C ALA A 330 -9.72 22.42 -2.32
N GLU A 331 -9.78 23.51 -3.10
CA GLU A 331 -9.73 24.84 -2.49
C GLU A 331 -10.78 24.87 -1.39
N PRO A 332 -10.49 25.43 -0.20
CA PRO A 332 -11.50 25.63 0.83
C PRO A 332 -12.46 26.70 0.30
N ARG A 333 -13.38 26.29 -0.57
CA ARG A 333 -14.57 27.06 -0.89
C ARG A 333 -15.39 27.04 0.38
N GLY A 334 -15.23 28.12 1.15
CA GLY A 334 -15.98 28.33 2.37
C GLY A 334 -17.47 28.11 2.10
N CYS A 335 -18.07 27.21 2.87
CA CYS A 335 -19.37 27.39 3.50
C CYS A 335 -19.74 26.12 4.30
N SER A 336 -19.67 26.28 5.63
CA SER A 336 -20.70 25.81 6.57
C SER A 336 -20.90 24.31 6.79
N LEU A 337 -19.91 23.60 7.33
CA LEU A 337 -20.14 22.36 8.10
C LEU A 337 -19.29 22.25 9.39
N MET A 338 -18.78 23.38 9.91
CA MET A 338 -18.09 23.47 11.21
C MET A 338 -18.73 24.47 12.18
N ALA A 339 -20.05 24.68 12.10
CA ALA A 339 -20.79 25.42 13.12
C ALA A 339 -22.25 24.96 13.21
N ALA A 340 -22.50 23.89 13.97
CA ALA A 340 -23.69 23.60 14.80
C ALA A 340 -23.62 22.13 15.26
#